data_AF-A0A517KYJ4-F1
#
_entry.id   AF-A0A517KYJ4-F1
#
_cell.length_a   1.000
_cell.length_b   1.000
_cell.length_c   1.000
_cell.angle_alpha   90.00
_cell.angle_beta   90.00
_cell.angle_gamma   90.00
#
_symmetry.space_group_name_H-M   'P 1'
#
loop_
_entity.id
_entity.type
_entity.pdbx_description
1 polymer ?
#
loop_
_entity_poly.entity_id
_entity_poly.type
_entity_poly.pdbx_seq_one_letter_code
_entity_poly.pdbx_strand_id
1 'polypeptide(L)'
;MEATDFWQEIRVFAYRLSISRPSMGSAIASALTQALKSIEDGCVKSFGKDWIHISHDAAVDPQHLKDLAMKSLDEFLGNQSRIAQQLGEEFSKYLKKIFAHLNRPLRILTLSFSSSLKGCLLQAFCQVEGLKIELCILESRPRCEGASFGVHLLQSLGSERWTGNSVDDIRTPNLKVIIGPDSHICKFALDVDIVLLGSDRISESGDVSNKMGSLAAVLCAKQISPAVKVVALSVSDKIAKPGGMNEHVVENNDIEEVVQGWDDEAKKSYLEMDSENLVVENVYFEWVPARFVDVHVTERGVLDPTKIQEISREKEKLEKETFDEDVVARAQNK
;
A
#
# COMPACT_ATOMS: atom_id res chain seq x y z
N MET A 1 0.95 36.66 -7.50
CA MET A 1 -0.01 35.55 -7.66
C MET A 1 -1.07 35.76 -6.59
N GLU A 2 -2.32 35.92 -6.98
CA GLU A 2 -3.43 36.08 -6.04
C GLU A 2 -3.75 34.75 -5.34
N ALA A 3 -4.44 34.78 -4.20
CA ALA A 3 -4.79 33.57 -3.44
C ALA A 3 -5.65 32.60 -4.26
N THR A 4 -6.56 33.12 -5.09
CA THR A 4 -7.41 32.34 -6.01
C THR A 4 -6.56 31.62 -7.06
N ASP A 5 -5.61 32.32 -7.69
CA ASP A 5 -4.71 31.74 -8.69
C ASP A 5 -3.81 30.66 -8.06
N PHE A 6 -3.28 30.94 -6.86
CA PHE A 6 -2.46 29.99 -6.13
C PHE A 6 -3.21 28.71 -5.79
N TRP A 7 -4.44 28.84 -5.26
CA TRP A 7 -5.27 27.69 -4.90
C TRP A 7 -5.62 26.84 -6.13
N GLN A 8 -5.98 27.49 -7.24
CA GLN A 8 -6.28 26.80 -8.50
C GLN A 8 -5.05 26.08 -9.07
N GLU A 9 -3.89 26.74 -9.14
CA GLU A 9 -2.66 26.13 -9.67
C GLU A 9 -2.20 24.92 -8.81
N ILE A 10 -2.33 24.99 -7.48
CA ILE A 10 -2.03 23.85 -6.61
C ILE A 10 -2.97 22.67 -6.87
N ARG A 11 -4.29 22.91 -7.02
CA ARG A 11 -5.26 21.84 -7.32
C ARG A 11 -4.97 21.20 -8.69
N VAL A 12 -4.62 22.00 -9.70
CA VAL A 12 -4.22 21.51 -11.04
C VAL A 12 -2.97 20.64 -10.96
N PHE A 13 -1.94 21.08 -10.22
CA PHE A 13 -0.72 20.31 -10.03
C PHE A 13 -0.99 19.00 -9.28
N ALA A 14 -1.77 19.04 -8.20
CA ALA A 14 -2.17 17.87 -7.45
C ALA A 14 -2.98 16.87 -8.31
N TYR A 15 -3.90 17.35 -9.14
CA TYR A 15 -4.64 16.49 -10.05
C TYR A 15 -3.71 15.74 -11.02
N ARG A 16 -2.74 16.45 -11.63
CA ARG A 16 -1.74 15.82 -12.52
C ARG A 16 -0.91 14.76 -11.82
N LEU A 17 -0.49 15.01 -10.59
CA LEU A 17 0.22 14.02 -9.79
C LEU A 17 -0.66 12.80 -9.49
N SER A 18 -1.94 13.00 -9.19
CA SER A 18 -2.88 11.93 -8.85
C SER A 18 -3.07 10.91 -9.97
N ILE A 19 -2.96 11.34 -11.23
CA ILE A 19 -3.11 10.49 -12.42
C ILE A 19 -1.77 9.98 -12.99
N SER A 20 -0.63 10.39 -12.41
CA SER A 20 0.69 10.11 -12.97
C SER A 20 1.10 8.63 -12.90
N ARG A 21 0.58 7.88 -11.92
CA ARG A 21 0.88 6.45 -11.72
C ARG A 21 -0.40 5.64 -11.54
N PRO A 22 -0.91 4.96 -12.58
CA PRO A 22 -2.20 4.26 -12.53
C PRO A 22 -2.36 3.26 -11.38
N SER A 23 -1.31 2.47 -11.10
CA SER A 23 -1.33 1.43 -10.06
C SER A 23 -1.41 2.00 -8.63
N MET A 24 -0.83 3.18 -8.40
CA MET A 24 -0.83 3.87 -7.10
C MET A 24 -1.78 5.07 -7.05
N GLY A 25 -2.53 5.32 -8.12
CA GLY A 25 -3.31 6.55 -8.29
C GLY A 25 -4.33 6.76 -7.17
N SER A 26 -4.95 5.69 -6.66
CA SER A 26 -5.88 5.77 -5.54
C SER A 26 -5.21 6.32 -4.26
N ALA A 27 -4.02 5.85 -3.94
CA ALA A 27 -3.31 6.28 -2.74
C ALA A 27 -2.81 7.72 -2.88
N ILE A 28 -2.28 8.07 -4.05
CA ILE A 28 -1.80 9.43 -4.36
C ILE A 28 -2.97 10.41 -4.34
N ALA A 29 -4.08 10.09 -5.01
CA ALA A 29 -5.29 10.91 -5.01
C ALA A 29 -5.85 11.09 -3.60
N SER A 30 -5.96 10.01 -2.81
CA SER A 30 -6.45 10.08 -1.43
C SER A 30 -5.56 10.98 -0.56
N ALA A 31 -4.24 10.84 -0.66
CA ALA A 31 -3.31 11.68 0.10
C ALA A 31 -3.38 13.15 -0.31
N LEU A 32 -3.42 13.45 -1.63
CA LEU A 32 -3.48 14.82 -2.13
C LEU A 32 -4.81 15.49 -1.81
N THR A 33 -5.93 14.79 -2.00
CA THR A 33 -7.26 15.35 -1.69
C THR A 33 -7.43 15.64 -0.21
N GLN A 34 -6.97 14.74 0.68
CA GLN A 34 -6.99 14.99 2.12
C GLN A 34 -6.06 16.13 2.55
N ALA A 35 -4.86 16.21 1.97
CA ALA A 35 -3.94 17.31 2.24
C ALA A 35 -4.53 18.66 1.82
N LEU A 36 -5.10 18.74 0.61
CA LEU A 36 -5.79 19.93 0.13
C LEU A 36 -7.00 20.27 1.00
N LYS A 37 -7.79 19.28 1.41
CA LYS A 37 -8.92 19.51 2.31
C LYS A 37 -8.49 20.07 3.65
N SER A 38 -7.38 19.58 4.21
CA SER A 38 -6.78 20.10 5.44
C SER A 38 -6.38 21.58 5.28
N ILE A 39 -5.74 21.93 4.17
CA ILE A 39 -5.36 23.32 3.85
C ILE A 39 -6.60 24.20 3.72
N GLU A 40 -7.61 23.76 2.98
CA GLU A 40 -8.87 24.49 2.79
C GLU A 40 -9.57 24.74 4.13
N ASP A 41 -9.69 23.71 4.97
CA ASP A 41 -10.32 23.83 6.29
C ASP A 41 -9.54 24.79 7.21
N GLY A 42 -8.20 24.79 7.11
CA GLY A 42 -7.35 25.78 7.77
C GLY A 42 -7.65 27.20 7.29
N CYS A 43 -7.76 27.40 5.97
CA CYS A 43 -8.06 28.70 5.37
C CYS A 43 -9.46 29.20 5.76
N VAL A 44 -10.47 28.32 5.75
CA VAL A 44 -11.83 28.65 6.17
C VAL A 44 -11.88 29.07 7.64
N LYS A 45 -11.10 28.43 8.51
CA LYS A 45 -11.01 28.81 9.94
C LYS A 45 -10.34 30.17 10.13
N SER A 46 -9.29 30.48 9.36
CA SER A 46 -8.51 31.71 9.51
C SER A 46 -9.13 32.92 8.82
N PHE A 47 -9.75 32.72 7.66
CA PHE A 47 -10.19 33.79 6.76
C PHE A 47 -11.70 33.77 6.45
N GLY A 48 -12.44 32.77 6.93
CA GLY A 48 -13.87 32.60 6.64
C GLY A 48 -14.14 31.80 5.37
N LYS A 49 -15.42 31.49 5.10
CA LYS A 49 -15.82 30.60 3.99
C LYS A 49 -15.50 31.17 2.60
N ASP A 50 -15.52 32.49 2.46
CA ASP A 50 -15.32 33.17 1.18
C ASP A 50 -13.84 33.50 0.90
N TRP A 51 -12.89 32.83 1.58
CA TRP A 51 -11.45 33.11 1.48
C TRP A 51 -10.89 33.04 0.05
N ILE A 52 -11.51 32.25 -0.81
CA ILE A 52 -11.17 32.09 -2.24
C ILE A 52 -11.59 33.33 -3.07
N HIS A 53 -12.57 34.10 -2.59
CA HIS A 53 -13.10 35.31 -3.22
C HIS A 53 -12.66 36.62 -2.53
N ILE A 54 -11.75 36.55 -1.55
CA ILE A 54 -11.12 37.75 -0.94
C ILE A 54 -10.16 38.46 -1.93
N SER A 55 -10.13 38.05 -3.19
CA SER A 55 -9.47 38.81 -4.25
C SER A 55 -10.09 40.21 -4.34
N HIS A 56 -9.22 41.21 -4.30
CA HIS A 56 -9.35 42.65 -4.59
C HIS A 56 -8.98 43.59 -3.44
N ASP A 57 -9.28 43.29 -2.17
CA ASP A 57 -8.92 44.16 -1.05
C ASP A 57 -7.90 43.47 -0.13
N ALA A 58 -6.61 43.52 -0.49
CA ALA A 58 -5.41 43.45 0.39
C ALA A 58 -5.35 42.52 1.64
N ALA A 59 -6.28 41.57 1.86
CA ALA A 59 -6.52 41.04 3.20
C ALA A 59 -5.85 39.69 3.51
N VAL A 60 -5.38 38.95 2.51
CA VAL A 60 -4.66 37.68 2.74
C VAL A 60 -3.23 37.80 2.20
N ASP A 61 -2.30 37.99 3.12
CA ASP A 61 -0.86 37.94 2.84
C ASP A 61 -0.47 36.55 2.27
N PRO A 62 0.11 36.46 1.07
CA PRO A 62 0.57 35.21 0.49
C PRO A 62 1.54 34.43 1.40
N GLN A 63 2.33 35.13 2.22
CA GLN A 63 3.23 34.48 3.17
C GLN A 63 2.44 33.80 4.29
N HIS A 64 1.41 34.45 4.82
CA HIS A 64 0.51 33.85 5.82
C HIS A 64 -0.25 32.64 5.26
N LEU A 65 -0.71 32.70 4.00
CA LEU A 65 -1.37 31.55 3.34
C LEU A 65 -0.42 30.36 3.21
N LYS A 66 0.83 30.61 2.81
CA LYS A 66 1.87 29.59 2.73
C LYS A 66 2.16 28.97 4.08
N ASP A 67 2.32 29.78 5.13
CA ASP A 67 2.61 29.29 6.48
C ASP A 67 1.46 28.43 7.04
N LEU A 68 0.22 28.83 6.76
CA LEU A 68 -0.97 28.05 7.11
C LEU A 68 -1.03 26.72 6.36
N ALA A 69 -0.72 26.72 5.06
CA ALA A 69 -0.66 25.50 4.25
C ALA A 69 0.43 24.55 4.77
N MET A 70 1.63 25.06 5.07
CA MET A 70 2.71 24.27 5.66
C MET A 70 2.32 23.67 7.01
N LYS A 71 1.70 24.45 7.90
CA LYS A 71 1.20 23.94 9.18
C LYS A 71 0.15 22.84 9.00
N SER A 72 -0.77 23.02 8.06
CA SER A 72 -1.82 22.03 7.77
C SER A 72 -1.25 20.72 7.21
N LEU A 73 -0.16 20.81 6.45
CA LEU A 73 0.60 19.65 5.96
C LEU A 73 1.36 18.95 7.09
N ASP A 74 1.99 19.68 8.01
CA ASP A 74 2.66 19.08 9.16
C ASP A 74 1.66 18.31 10.05
N GLU A 75 0.48 18.89 10.30
CA GLU A 75 -0.61 18.22 11.02
C GLU A 75 -1.11 16.97 10.27
N PHE A 76 -1.23 17.04 8.94
CA PHE A 76 -1.58 15.89 8.09
C PHE A 76 -0.53 14.77 8.18
N LEU A 77 0.76 15.10 8.10
CA LEU A 77 1.85 14.13 8.22
C LEU A 77 1.90 13.49 9.62
N GLY A 78 1.63 14.26 10.68
CA GLY A 78 1.50 13.74 12.04
C GLY A 78 0.38 12.70 12.18
N ASN A 79 -0.74 12.90 11.46
CA ASN A 79 -1.85 11.96 11.45
C ASN A 79 -1.52 10.63 10.75
N GLN A 80 -0.64 10.62 9.75
CA GLN A 80 -0.26 9.39 9.03
C GLN A 80 0.45 8.38 9.95
N SER A 81 1.31 8.86 10.85
CA SER A 81 1.94 8.01 11.87
C SER A 81 0.91 7.35 12.79
N ARG A 82 -0.14 8.09 13.16
CA ARG A 82 -1.24 7.58 13.99
C ARG A 82 -2.08 6.53 13.25
N ILE A 83 -2.34 6.74 11.96
CA ILE A 83 -3.02 5.76 11.09
C ILE A 83 -2.22 4.45 11.03
N ALA A 84 -0.91 4.52 10.85
CA ALA A 84 -0.05 3.33 10.83
C ALA A 84 -0.08 2.57 12.17
N GLN A 85 -0.05 3.30 13.30
CA GLN A 85 -0.17 2.69 14.63
C GLN A 85 -1.53 1.98 14.80
N GLN A 86 -2.63 2.64 14.41
CA GLN A 86 -3.98 2.07 14.50
C GLN A 86 -4.14 0.83 13.63
N LEU A 87 -3.58 0.83 12.41
CA LEU A 87 -3.54 -0.35 11.54
C LEU A 87 -2.86 -1.53 12.25
N GLY A 88 -1.72 -1.30 12.89
CA GLY A 88 -1.01 -2.35 13.63
C GLY A 88 -1.75 -2.81 14.89
N GLU A 89 -2.50 -1.95 15.57
CA GLU A 89 -3.36 -2.34 16.70
C GLU A 89 -4.49 -3.26 16.24
N GLU A 90 -5.18 -2.91 15.16
CA GLU A 90 -6.27 -3.72 14.60
C GLU A 90 -5.76 -5.05 14.04
N PHE A 91 -4.59 -5.05 13.39
CA PHE A 91 -3.94 -6.29 12.95
C PHE A 91 -3.52 -7.17 14.12
N SER A 92 -2.98 -6.60 15.19
CA SER A 92 -2.60 -7.35 16.40
C SER A 92 -3.82 -8.00 17.06
N LYS A 93 -4.95 -7.28 17.14
CA LYS A 93 -6.23 -7.84 17.62
C LYS A 93 -6.69 -9.01 16.76
N TYR A 94 -6.56 -8.89 15.43
CA TYR A 94 -6.94 -9.95 14.50
C TYR A 94 -6.04 -11.19 14.65
N LEU A 95 -4.72 -11.01 14.66
CA LEU A 95 -3.75 -12.10 14.85
C LEU A 95 -3.95 -12.81 16.19
N LYS A 96 -4.20 -12.07 17.27
CA LYS A 96 -4.46 -12.64 18.60
C LYS A 96 -5.63 -13.63 18.59
N LYS A 97 -6.71 -13.32 17.85
CA LYS A 97 -7.88 -14.21 17.72
C LYS A 97 -7.51 -15.52 17.03
N ILE A 98 -6.75 -15.46 15.93
CA ILE A 98 -6.34 -16.66 15.20
C ILE A 98 -5.36 -17.48 16.04
N PHE A 99 -4.34 -16.82 16.60
CA PHE A 99 -3.28 -17.48 17.35
C PHE A 99 -3.78 -18.17 18.63
N ALA A 100 -4.82 -17.63 19.28
CA ALA A 100 -5.45 -18.24 20.47
C ALA A 100 -5.99 -19.67 20.22
N HIS A 101 -6.21 -20.06 18.97
CA HIS A 101 -6.70 -21.39 18.60
C HIS A 101 -5.58 -22.33 18.11
N LEU A 102 -4.31 -21.90 18.14
CA LEU A 102 -3.18 -22.67 17.64
C LEU A 102 -2.26 -23.13 18.77
N ASN A 103 -1.92 -24.42 18.75
CA ASN A 103 -0.89 -25.02 19.63
C ASN A 103 0.48 -25.12 18.95
N ARG A 104 0.62 -24.53 17.76
CA ARG A 104 1.85 -24.49 16.95
C ARG A 104 2.10 -23.06 16.48
N PRO A 105 3.30 -22.73 15.96
CA PRO A 105 3.53 -21.44 15.32
C PRO A 105 2.50 -21.18 14.21
N LEU A 106 2.05 -19.93 14.14
CA LEU A 106 1.22 -19.41 13.06
C LEU A 106 2.06 -19.35 11.78
N ARG A 107 1.62 -20.05 10.73
CA ARG A 107 2.31 -20.09 9.43
C ARG A 107 1.68 -19.07 8.49
N ILE A 108 2.48 -18.08 8.08
CA ILE A 108 2.05 -16.99 7.21
C ILE A 108 2.81 -17.09 5.88
N LEU A 109 2.08 -17.05 4.77
CA LEU A 109 2.62 -16.88 3.43
C LEU A 109 2.45 -15.42 2.99
N THR A 110 3.53 -14.79 2.52
CA THR A 110 3.50 -13.44 1.94
C THR A 110 4.45 -13.37 0.75
N LEU A 111 4.40 -12.27 0.00
CA LEU A 111 5.33 -11.98 -1.09
C LEU A 111 5.64 -10.48 -1.14
N SER A 112 6.67 -10.13 -1.91
CA SER A 112 7.13 -8.75 -2.10
C SER A 112 7.52 -8.03 -0.80
N PHE A 113 7.61 -6.71 -0.85
CA PHE A 113 7.93 -5.85 0.28
C PHE A 113 6.78 -4.89 0.56
N SER A 114 6.20 -5.00 1.75
CA SER A 114 5.26 -4.00 2.26
C SER A 114 5.72 -3.44 3.59
N SER A 115 5.93 -2.12 3.63
CA SER A 115 6.27 -1.40 4.86
C SER A 115 5.16 -1.48 5.91
N SER A 116 3.89 -1.45 5.48
CA SER A 116 2.72 -1.62 6.34
C SER A 116 2.71 -3.00 6.99
N LEU A 117 2.92 -4.08 6.21
CA LEU A 117 3.02 -5.44 6.76
C LEU A 117 4.17 -5.55 7.75
N LYS A 118 5.35 -5.01 7.41
CA LYS A 118 6.51 -5.01 8.30
C LYS A 118 6.17 -4.33 9.63
N GLY A 119 5.66 -3.10 9.59
CA GLY A 119 5.30 -2.33 10.78
C GLY A 119 4.26 -3.03 11.65
N CYS A 120 3.22 -3.60 11.03
CA CYS A 120 2.17 -4.31 11.75
C CYS A 120 2.67 -5.63 12.37
N LEU A 121 3.57 -6.37 11.70
CA LEU A 121 4.20 -7.56 12.27
C LEU A 121 5.08 -7.21 13.47
N LEU A 122 5.91 -6.18 13.37
CA LEU A 122 6.73 -5.68 14.48
C LEU A 122 5.85 -5.33 15.69
N GLN A 123 4.79 -4.57 15.46
CA GLN A 123 3.84 -4.20 16.49
C GLN A 123 3.12 -5.41 17.10
N ALA A 124 2.73 -6.40 16.28
CA ALA A 124 2.09 -7.62 16.76
C ALA A 124 3.00 -8.44 17.70
N PHE A 125 4.31 -8.50 17.43
CA PHE A 125 5.26 -9.15 18.35
C PHE A 125 5.34 -8.46 19.71
N CYS A 126 5.11 -7.15 19.78
CA CYS A 126 5.06 -6.40 21.03
C CYS A 126 3.71 -6.53 21.75
N GLN A 127 2.60 -6.68 21.02
CA GLN A 127 1.25 -6.62 21.57
C GLN A 127 0.61 -7.99 21.85
N VAL A 128 1.06 -9.05 21.17
CA VAL A 128 0.48 -10.39 21.28
C VAL A 128 1.45 -11.30 22.04
N GLU A 129 1.16 -11.51 23.32
CA GLU A 129 1.97 -12.35 24.20
C GLU A 129 2.10 -13.78 23.65
N GLY A 130 3.35 -14.27 23.59
CA GLY A 130 3.66 -15.63 23.14
C GLY A 130 3.50 -15.88 21.63
N LEU A 131 3.19 -14.85 20.83
CA LEU A 131 3.00 -14.97 19.38
C LEU A 131 4.23 -15.59 18.71
N LYS A 132 4.05 -16.77 18.12
CA LYS A 132 5.04 -17.49 17.34
C LYS A 132 4.64 -17.53 15.87
N ILE A 133 5.50 -17.03 14.99
CA ILE A 133 5.26 -17.01 13.54
C ILE A 133 6.36 -17.79 12.81
N GLU A 134 5.95 -18.62 11.86
CA GLU A 134 6.80 -19.05 10.74
C GLU A 134 6.32 -18.28 9.48
N LEU A 135 7.19 -17.40 8.97
CA LEU A 135 6.90 -16.52 7.86
C LEU A 135 7.58 -17.03 6.60
N CYS A 136 6.79 -17.59 5.68
CA CYS A 136 7.19 -17.98 4.35
C CYS A 136 7.06 -16.78 3.40
N ILE A 137 8.16 -16.32 2.82
CA ILE A 137 8.20 -15.16 1.93
C ILE A 137 8.58 -15.65 0.53
N LEU A 138 7.68 -15.43 -0.43
CA LEU A 138 8.01 -15.62 -1.83
C LEU A 138 8.80 -14.41 -2.33
N GLU A 139 9.95 -14.69 -2.93
CA GLU A 139 10.82 -13.73 -3.56
C GLU A 139 10.50 -13.65 -5.05
N SER A 140 9.75 -12.62 -5.42
CA SER A 140 9.24 -12.44 -6.77
C SER A 140 10.18 -11.65 -7.66
N ARG A 141 10.45 -12.19 -8.85
CA ARG A 141 11.16 -11.47 -9.93
C ARG A 141 10.32 -10.26 -10.40
N PRO A 142 10.95 -9.22 -10.94
CA PRO A 142 12.40 -9.10 -11.22
C PRO A 142 13.25 -8.60 -10.04
N ARG A 143 12.67 -7.82 -9.11
CA ARG A 143 13.42 -7.11 -8.07
C ARG A 143 13.71 -7.90 -6.80
N CYS A 144 13.11 -9.08 -6.65
CA CYS A 144 13.34 -9.95 -5.49
C CYS A 144 13.01 -9.27 -4.15
N GLU A 145 11.98 -8.42 -4.13
CA GLU A 145 11.64 -7.55 -2.98
C GLU A 145 11.34 -8.32 -1.69
N GLY A 146 10.90 -9.58 -1.80
CA GLY A 146 10.69 -10.46 -0.65
C GLY A 146 11.97 -10.73 0.16
N ALA A 147 13.14 -10.76 -0.47
CA ALA A 147 14.42 -10.90 0.22
C ALA A 147 14.68 -9.68 1.11
N SER A 148 14.51 -8.47 0.56
CA SER A 148 14.61 -7.23 1.33
C SER A 148 13.63 -7.20 2.49
N PHE A 149 12.41 -7.70 2.30
CA PHE A 149 11.40 -7.71 3.36
C PHE A 149 11.84 -8.55 4.56
N GLY A 150 12.29 -9.78 4.33
CA GLY A 150 12.77 -10.66 5.40
C GLY A 150 13.99 -10.11 6.13
N VAL A 151 14.97 -9.55 5.40
CA VAL A 151 16.17 -8.94 5.99
C VAL A 151 15.80 -7.74 6.86
N HIS A 152 15.00 -6.81 6.34
CA HIS A 152 14.65 -5.59 7.08
C HIS A 152 13.77 -5.90 8.30
N LEU A 153 12.88 -6.90 8.21
CA LEU A 153 12.07 -7.33 9.35
C LEU A 153 12.94 -7.88 10.49
N LEU A 154 13.90 -8.77 10.19
CA LEU A 154 14.80 -9.33 11.19
C LEU A 154 15.74 -8.28 11.78
N GLN A 155 16.25 -7.35 10.95
CA GLN A 155 17.08 -6.24 11.42
C GLN A 155 16.33 -5.35 12.41
N SER A 156 15.08 -4.98 12.10
CA SER A 156 14.26 -4.16 13.01
C SER A 156 14.00 -4.87 14.36
N LEU A 157 13.73 -6.17 14.35
CA LEU A 157 13.58 -6.96 15.58
C LEU A 157 14.89 -7.11 16.37
N GLY A 158 16.03 -7.20 15.66
CA GLY A 158 17.35 -7.28 16.27
C GLY A 158 17.80 -5.96 16.89
N SER A 159 17.54 -4.83 16.23
CA SER A 159 17.92 -3.50 16.71
C SER A 159 17.17 -3.07 17.97
N GLU A 160 15.92 -3.50 18.16
CA GLU A 160 15.15 -3.21 19.38
C GLU A 160 15.60 -4.04 20.60
N ARG A 161 16.42 -5.08 20.38
CA ARG A 161 16.94 -5.98 21.44
C ARG A 161 18.47 -5.95 21.59
N TRP A 162 19.17 -5.13 20.82
CA TRP A 162 20.63 -5.00 20.88
C TRP A 162 21.06 -4.09 22.02
N THR A 163 21.07 -4.61 23.24
CA THR A 163 21.79 -4.02 24.38
C THR A 163 22.77 -4.99 25.06
N GLY A 164 23.10 -6.12 24.43
CA GLY A 164 23.96 -7.16 25.02
C GLY A 164 25.14 -7.55 24.14
N ASN A 165 26.35 -7.45 24.68
CA ASN A 165 27.60 -7.92 24.08
C ASN A 165 27.70 -9.46 24.18
N SER A 166 27.11 -10.20 23.25
CA SER A 166 27.52 -11.59 22.94
C SER A 166 26.85 -12.07 21.65
N VAL A 167 27.64 -12.62 20.74
CA VAL A 167 27.20 -13.09 19.40
C VAL A 167 26.53 -14.47 19.47
N ASP A 168 26.67 -15.17 20.60
CA ASP A 168 26.29 -16.60 20.74
C ASP A 168 24.91 -16.84 21.37
N ASP A 169 24.15 -15.80 21.74
CA ASP A 169 22.83 -15.94 22.38
C ASP A 169 21.72 -15.14 21.66
N ILE A 170 21.81 -15.03 20.33
CA ILE A 170 20.69 -14.57 19.48
C ILE A 170 19.64 -15.69 19.43
N ARG A 171 18.95 -15.94 20.56
CA ARG A 171 17.64 -16.58 20.51
C ARG A 171 16.76 -15.62 19.73
N THR A 172 16.38 -15.92 18.49
CA THR A 172 15.28 -15.25 17.78
C THR A 172 13.98 -15.76 18.38
N PRO A 173 13.42 -15.15 19.45
CA PRO A 173 12.34 -15.77 20.18
C PRO A 173 11.07 -15.43 19.42
N ASN A 174 10.52 -16.45 18.76
CA ASN A 174 9.18 -16.50 18.19
C ASN A 174 8.97 -16.02 16.74
N LEU A 175 10.04 -15.80 15.95
CA LEU A 175 9.93 -15.63 14.49
C LEU A 175 10.95 -16.49 13.74
N LYS A 176 10.46 -17.32 12.82
CA LYS A 176 11.28 -18.01 11.82
C LYS A 176 10.91 -17.48 10.44
N VAL A 177 11.90 -16.98 9.70
CA VAL A 177 11.70 -16.48 8.32
C VAL A 177 12.27 -17.51 7.34
N ILE A 178 11.48 -17.87 6.34
CA ILE A 178 11.87 -18.76 5.25
C ILE A 178 11.61 -18.01 3.94
N ILE A 179 12.66 -17.74 3.17
CA ILE A 179 12.57 -17.08 1.87
C ILE A 179 12.82 -18.12 0.78
N GLY A 180 12.08 -18.03 -0.33
CA GLY A 180 12.30 -18.85 -1.50
C GLY A 180 11.73 -18.18 -2.74
N PRO A 181 12.19 -18.55 -3.94
CA PRO A 181 11.66 -17.97 -5.18
C PRO A 181 10.19 -18.34 -5.37
N ASP A 182 9.46 -17.55 -6.16
CA ASP A 182 8.03 -17.80 -6.45
C ASP A 182 7.73 -19.23 -6.93
N SER A 183 8.69 -19.92 -7.56
CA SER A 183 8.54 -21.33 -7.96
C SER A 183 8.28 -22.29 -6.79
N HIS A 184 8.53 -21.87 -5.55
CA HIS A 184 8.26 -22.64 -4.33
C HIS A 184 6.85 -22.45 -3.77
N ILE A 185 5.99 -21.70 -4.46
CA ILE A 185 4.63 -21.34 -4.02
C ILE A 185 3.83 -22.52 -3.44
N CYS A 186 3.77 -23.65 -4.14
CA CYS A 186 3.05 -24.84 -3.68
C CYS A 186 3.66 -25.43 -2.41
N LYS A 187 5.00 -25.42 -2.30
CA LYS A 187 5.71 -25.88 -1.10
C LYS A 187 5.43 -24.97 0.09
N PHE A 188 5.42 -23.66 -0.14
CA PHE A 188 5.18 -22.68 0.92
C PHE A 188 3.71 -22.59 1.31
N ALA A 189 2.79 -22.98 0.43
CA ALA A 189 1.35 -23.04 0.67
C ALA A 189 0.89 -24.22 1.57
N LEU A 190 1.75 -25.21 1.82
CA LEU A 190 1.45 -26.34 2.71
C LEU A 190 1.25 -25.86 4.15
N ASP A 191 0.17 -26.29 4.79
CA ASP A 191 -0.22 -25.98 6.17
C ASP A 191 -0.12 -24.48 6.54
N VAL A 192 -0.45 -23.60 5.60
CA VAL A 192 -0.49 -22.15 5.82
C VAL A 192 -1.81 -21.77 6.49
N ASP A 193 -1.72 -20.96 7.53
CA ASP A 193 -2.91 -20.43 8.21
C ASP A 193 -3.40 -19.14 7.55
N ILE A 194 -2.47 -18.30 7.12
CA ILE A 194 -2.76 -16.99 6.54
C ILE A 194 -1.93 -16.76 5.28
N VAL A 195 -2.58 -16.39 4.17
CA VAL A 195 -1.93 -15.62 3.10
C VAL A 195 -2.09 -14.15 3.46
N LEU A 196 -0.99 -13.48 3.79
CA LEU A 196 -0.99 -12.07 4.15
C LEU A 196 -0.59 -11.25 2.94
N LEU A 197 -1.51 -10.43 2.46
CA LEU A 197 -1.30 -9.56 1.32
C LEU A 197 -1.16 -8.12 1.79
N GLY A 198 -0.21 -7.40 1.21
CA GLY A 198 -0.32 -5.96 1.08
C GLY A 198 -1.41 -5.60 0.08
N SER A 199 -1.59 -4.31 -0.14
CA SER A 199 -2.41 -3.83 -1.25
C SER A 199 -1.80 -2.54 -1.75
N ASP A 200 -1.72 -2.37 -3.05
CA ASP A 200 -1.44 -1.09 -3.70
C ASP A 200 -2.74 -0.36 -3.98
N ARG A 201 -3.81 -1.13 -4.23
CA ARG A 201 -5.17 -0.65 -4.45
C ARG A 201 -6.19 -1.69 -4.00
N ILE A 202 -7.34 -1.23 -3.52
CA ILE A 202 -8.52 -2.06 -3.23
C ILE A 202 -9.69 -1.52 -4.06
N SER A 203 -10.40 -2.35 -4.80
CA SER A 203 -11.59 -1.92 -5.57
C SER A 203 -12.78 -1.64 -4.65
N GLU A 204 -13.82 -0.98 -5.15
CA GLU A 204 -15.10 -0.83 -4.43
C GLU A 204 -15.71 -2.20 -4.03
N SER A 205 -15.44 -3.24 -4.83
CA SER A 205 -15.94 -4.60 -4.57
C SER A 205 -15.08 -5.40 -3.60
N GLY A 206 -13.92 -4.86 -3.17
CA GLY A 206 -12.96 -5.54 -2.29
C GLY A 206 -11.91 -6.38 -3.03
N ASP A 207 -11.75 -6.21 -4.35
CA ASP A 207 -10.63 -6.83 -5.07
C ASP A 207 -9.33 -6.17 -4.64
N VAL A 208 -8.24 -6.94 -4.56
CA VAL A 208 -6.95 -6.45 -4.07
C VAL A 208 -5.95 -6.45 -5.22
N SER A 209 -5.47 -5.27 -5.60
CA SER A 209 -4.29 -5.13 -6.47
C SER A 209 -3.05 -5.18 -5.59
N ASN A 210 -2.17 -6.14 -5.85
CA ASN A 210 -0.91 -6.31 -5.15
C ASN A 210 0.14 -6.85 -6.14
N LYS A 211 1.39 -7.03 -5.67
CA LYS A 211 2.49 -7.54 -6.50
C LYS A 211 2.11 -8.81 -7.27
N MET A 212 2.51 -8.88 -8.54
CA MET A 212 2.45 -10.08 -9.38
C MET A 212 2.96 -11.31 -8.63
N GLY A 213 2.24 -12.42 -8.74
CA GLY A 213 2.41 -13.64 -7.94
C GLY A 213 1.38 -13.77 -6.80
N SER A 214 0.69 -12.68 -6.42
CA SER A 214 -0.32 -12.69 -5.36
C SER A 214 -1.51 -13.59 -5.67
N LEU A 215 -2.05 -13.55 -6.89
CA LEU A 215 -3.20 -14.37 -7.26
C LEU A 215 -2.82 -15.86 -7.28
N ALA A 216 -1.66 -16.17 -7.85
CA ALA A 216 -1.12 -17.52 -7.83
C ALA A 216 -0.95 -18.02 -6.38
N ALA A 217 -0.41 -17.21 -5.48
CA ALA A 217 -0.21 -17.57 -4.07
C ALA A 217 -1.53 -17.88 -3.37
N VAL A 218 -2.53 -17.04 -3.60
CA VAL A 218 -3.88 -17.21 -3.05
C VAL A 218 -4.55 -18.48 -3.58
N LEU A 219 -4.52 -18.71 -4.89
CA LEU A 219 -5.13 -19.88 -5.51
C LEU A 219 -4.46 -21.17 -5.02
N CYS A 220 -3.13 -21.21 -5.02
CA CYS A 220 -2.36 -22.34 -4.51
C CYS A 220 -2.65 -22.60 -3.02
N ALA A 221 -2.65 -21.55 -2.19
CA ALA A 221 -2.92 -21.68 -0.76
C ALA A 221 -4.33 -22.19 -0.49
N LYS A 222 -5.36 -21.66 -1.16
CA LYS A 222 -6.75 -22.13 -0.98
C LYS A 222 -6.92 -23.58 -1.41
N GLN A 223 -6.19 -24.03 -2.43
CA GLN A 223 -6.24 -25.42 -2.89
C GLN A 223 -5.49 -26.37 -1.96
N ILE A 224 -4.30 -25.98 -1.50
CA ILE A 224 -3.39 -26.84 -0.73
C ILE A 224 -3.73 -26.83 0.76
N SER A 225 -4.22 -25.70 1.27
CA SER A 225 -4.60 -25.49 2.67
C SER A 225 -6.04 -24.95 2.72
N PRO A 226 -7.09 -25.80 2.64
CA PRO A 226 -8.49 -25.35 2.52
C PRO A 226 -8.99 -24.44 3.65
N ALA A 227 -8.35 -24.49 4.82
CA ALA A 227 -8.69 -23.64 5.98
C ALA A 227 -7.97 -22.28 5.98
N VAL A 228 -7.09 -22.02 5.01
CA VAL A 228 -6.30 -20.78 4.93
C VAL A 228 -7.19 -19.55 4.86
N LYS A 229 -6.76 -18.49 5.54
CA LYS A 229 -7.38 -17.16 5.44
C LYS A 229 -6.54 -16.24 4.59
N VAL A 230 -7.13 -15.65 3.56
CA VAL A 230 -6.50 -14.59 2.77
C VAL A 230 -6.84 -13.26 3.42
N VAL A 231 -5.81 -12.58 3.91
CA VAL A 231 -5.93 -11.35 4.69
C VAL A 231 -5.24 -10.23 3.92
N ALA A 232 -6.02 -9.26 3.47
CA ALA A 232 -5.51 -8.02 2.90
C ALA A 232 -5.30 -7.00 4.02
N LEU A 233 -4.06 -6.60 4.26
CA LEU A 233 -3.68 -5.63 5.28
C LEU A 233 -3.25 -4.33 4.60
N SER A 234 -4.06 -3.27 4.77
CA SER A 234 -3.86 -2.01 4.07
C SER A 234 -4.53 -0.84 4.79
N VAL A 235 -4.04 0.37 4.58
CA VAL A 235 -4.75 1.58 5.02
C VAL A 235 -5.97 1.85 4.14
N SER A 236 -7.03 2.43 4.69
CA SER A 236 -8.25 2.72 3.93
C SER A 236 -8.02 3.70 2.77
N ASP A 237 -6.94 4.49 2.80
CA ASP A 237 -6.49 5.39 1.72
C ASP A 237 -6.21 4.68 0.39
N LYS A 238 -6.01 3.36 0.40
CA LYS A 238 -5.81 2.58 -0.83
C LYS A 238 -7.11 2.05 -1.47
N ILE A 239 -8.26 2.26 -0.85
CA ILE A 239 -9.58 1.95 -1.43
C ILE A 239 -9.85 2.92 -2.59
N ALA A 240 -10.12 2.42 -3.78
CA ALA A 240 -10.40 3.23 -4.95
C ALA A 240 -11.79 3.84 -4.89
N LYS A 241 -12.00 4.95 -5.62
CA LYS A 241 -13.34 5.39 -6.02
C LYS A 241 -14.09 4.32 -6.83
N PRO A 242 -15.42 4.41 -6.99
CA PRO A 242 -16.20 3.45 -7.73
C PRO A 242 -15.66 3.23 -9.14
N GLY A 243 -15.66 1.98 -9.58
CA GLY A 243 -15.10 1.53 -10.86
C GLY A 243 -14.71 0.05 -10.82
N GLY A 244 -14.76 -0.61 -11.97
CA GLY A 244 -14.39 -2.03 -12.10
C GLY A 244 -12.88 -2.25 -12.26
N MET A 245 -12.40 -3.47 -11.94
CA MET A 245 -10.99 -3.87 -12.16
C MET A 245 -10.50 -3.60 -13.60
N ASN A 246 -11.38 -3.76 -14.60
CA ASN A 246 -11.06 -3.62 -16.02
C ASN A 246 -10.85 -2.16 -16.46
N GLU A 247 -11.25 -1.18 -15.64
CA GLU A 247 -11.03 0.24 -15.91
C GLU A 247 -9.62 0.68 -15.49
N HIS A 248 -8.87 -0.18 -14.82
CA HIS A 248 -7.54 0.13 -14.31
C HIS A 248 -6.46 -0.23 -15.33
N VAL A 249 -5.72 0.80 -15.76
CA VAL A 249 -4.62 0.66 -16.72
C VAL A 249 -3.47 -0.10 -16.08
N VAL A 250 -3.00 -1.14 -16.77
CA VAL A 250 -1.80 -1.90 -16.40
C VAL A 250 -0.58 -1.03 -16.60
N GLU A 251 0.26 -0.94 -15.57
CA GLU A 251 1.53 -0.22 -15.62
C GLU A 251 2.64 -1.15 -16.08
N ASN A 252 3.14 -0.93 -17.30
CA ASN A 252 4.34 -1.58 -17.81
C ASN A 252 5.58 -0.93 -17.19
N ASN A 253 6.50 -1.76 -16.73
CA ASN A 253 7.76 -1.33 -16.14
C ASN A 253 8.92 -1.65 -17.09
N ASP A 254 10.10 -1.16 -16.73
CA ASP A 254 11.33 -1.34 -17.48
C ASP A 254 11.65 -2.84 -17.65
N ILE A 255 11.70 -3.31 -18.89
CA ILE A 255 11.97 -4.72 -19.22
C ILE A 255 13.41 -5.13 -18.87
N GLU A 256 14.32 -4.17 -18.78
CA GLU A 256 15.71 -4.43 -18.41
C GLU A 256 15.78 -5.13 -17.04
N GLU A 257 14.88 -4.82 -16.09
CA GLU A 257 14.86 -5.50 -14.80
C GLU A 257 14.65 -7.02 -14.92
N VAL A 258 13.84 -7.46 -15.88
CA VAL A 258 13.59 -8.88 -16.16
C VAL A 258 14.80 -9.50 -16.85
N VAL A 259 15.34 -8.82 -17.85
CA VAL A 259 16.48 -9.26 -18.67
C VAL A 259 17.76 -9.39 -17.84
N GLN A 260 17.96 -8.52 -16.83
CA GLN A 260 19.14 -8.55 -15.96
C GLN A 260 19.27 -9.83 -15.12
N GLY A 261 18.18 -10.55 -14.89
CA GLY A 261 18.23 -11.85 -14.19
C GLY A 261 18.16 -13.07 -15.10
N TRP A 262 18.32 -12.91 -16.41
CA TRP A 262 18.57 -14.04 -17.31
C TRP A 262 20.02 -14.49 -17.21
N ASP A 263 20.32 -15.70 -17.69
CA ASP A 263 21.71 -16.12 -17.85
C ASP A 263 22.42 -15.25 -18.91
N ASP A 264 23.75 -15.21 -18.82
CA ASP A 264 24.58 -14.31 -19.64
C ASP A 264 24.44 -14.57 -21.15
N GLU A 265 24.25 -15.83 -21.55
CA GLU A 265 24.12 -16.21 -22.95
C GLU A 265 22.77 -15.76 -23.52
N ALA A 266 21.67 -16.02 -22.82
CA ALA A 266 20.34 -15.57 -23.20
C ALA A 266 20.26 -14.03 -23.25
N LYS A 267 20.81 -13.35 -22.24
CA LYS A 267 20.85 -11.89 -22.19
C LYS A 267 21.65 -11.30 -23.34
N LYS A 268 22.85 -11.83 -23.63
CA LYS A 268 23.65 -11.38 -24.76
C LYS A 268 22.91 -11.59 -26.08
N SER A 269 22.35 -12.78 -26.27
CA SER A 269 21.59 -13.12 -27.48
C SER A 269 20.40 -12.20 -27.67
N TYR A 270 19.67 -11.87 -26.60
CA TYR A 270 18.55 -10.92 -26.63
C TYR A 270 18.98 -9.52 -27.05
N LEU A 271 20.10 -9.02 -26.53
CA LEU A 271 20.61 -7.68 -26.87
C LEU A 271 21.17 -7.59 -28.31
N GLU A 272 21.63 -8.70 -28.87
CA GLU A 272 22.10 -8.79 -30.26
C GLU A 272 20.94 -9.12 -31.24
N MET A 273 19.77 -9.51 -30.72
CA MET A 273 18.62 -9.93 -31.51
C MET A 273 17.73 -8.73 -31.88
N ASP A 274 17.57 -8.52 -33.18
CA ASP A 274 16.59 -7.58 -33.75
C ASP A 274 15.37 -8.37 -34.25
N SER A 275 14.48 -8.77 -33.33
CA SER A 275 13.31 -9.61 -33.64
C SER A 275 12.09 -9.18 -32.84
N GLU A 276 11.05 -8.75 -33.56
CA GLU A 276 9.73 -8.44 -32.98
C GLU A 276 8.97 -9.69 -32.48
N ASN A 277 9.48 -10.90 -32.74
CA ASN A 277 8.84 -12.15 -32.32
C ASN A 277 9.06 -12.48 -30.84
N LEU A 278 9.95 -11.77 -30.14
CA LEU A 278 10.24 -11.97 -28.72
C LEU A 278 9.84 -10.72 -27.96
N VAL A 279 8.81 -10.83 -27.13
CA VAL A 279 8.31 -9.74 -26.29
C VAL A 279 8.59 -10.08 -24.83
N VAL A 280 9.23 -9.14 -24.13
CA VAL A 280 9.45 -9.22 -22.68
C VAL A 280 8.44 -8.32 -21.99
N GLU A 281 7.72 -8.86 -21.02
CA GLU A 281 6.77 -8.12 -20.21
C GLU A 281 7.31 -7.92 -18.79
N ASN A 282 7.08 -6.72 -18.24
CA ASN A 282 7.37 -6.43 -16.84
C ASN A 282 6.18 -5.73 -16.17
N VAL A 283 5.19 -6.52 -15.78
CA VAL A 283 3.99 -6.07 -15.07
C VAL A 283 4.16 -6.33 -13.58
N TYR A 284 4.06 -5.27 -12.76
CA TYR A 284 4.29 -5.40 -11.32
C TYR A 284 3.09 -5.84 -10.52
N PHE A 285 1.87 -5.59 -11.00
CA PHE A 285 0.68 -5.74 -10.19
C PHE A 285 -0.36 -6.59 -10.90
N GLU A 286 -1.12 -7.34 -10.12
CA GLU A 286 -2.26 -8.10 -10.57
C GLU A 286 -3.40 -8.00 -9.55
N TRP A 287 -4.61 -8.34 -9.99
CA TRP A 287 -5.79 -8.36 -9.14
C TRP A 287 -6.00 -9.74 -8.52
N VAL A 288 -6.21 -9.75 -7.21
CA VAL A 288 -6.82 -10.87 -6.47
C VAL A 288 -8.32 -10.56 -6.33
N PRO A 289 -9.21 -11.31 -6.99
CA PRO A 289 -10.64 -11.09 -6.88
C PRO A 289 -11.16 -11.18 -5.44
N ALA A 290 -12.13 -10.31 -5.09
CA ALA A 290 -12.70 -10.21 -3.75
C ALA A 290 -13.21 -11.56 -3.19
N ARG A 291 -13.75 -12.42 -4.05
CA ARG A 291 -14.21 -13.77 -3.68
C ARG A 291 -13.11 -14.66 -3.07
N PHE A 292 -11.85 -14.33 -3.29
CA PHE A 292 -10.72 -15.04 -2.72
C PHE A 292 -10.10 -14.34 -1.50
N VAL A 293 -10.52 -13.11 -1.19
CA VAL A 293 -10.05 -12.35 -0.03
C VAL A 293 -11.04 -12.56 1.12
N ASP A 294 -10.58 -13.17 2.21
CA ASP A 294 -11.44 -13.49 3.34
C ASP A 294 -11.65 -12.29 4.27
N VAL A 295 -10.63 -11.43 4.42
CA VAL A 295 -10.63 -10.33 5.40
C VAL A 295 -9.84 -9.13 4.88
N HIS A 296 -10.41 -7.93 5.01
CA HIS A 296 -9.70 -6.65 4.86
C HIS A 296 -9.46 -6.03 6.24
N VAL A 297 -8.20 -5.96 6.67
CA VAL A 297 -7.79 -5.31 7.92
C VAL A 297 -7.25 -3.91 7.60
N THR A 298 -7.85 -2.89 8.21
CA THR A 298 -7.48 -1.47 8.06
C THR A 298 -7.30 -0.79 9.41
N GLU A 299 -6.86 0.46 9.42
CA GLU A 299 -6.84 1.31 10.62
C GLU A 299 -8.23 1.57 11.20
N ARG A 300 -9.29 1.35 10.40
CA ARG A 300 -10.70 1.42 10.80
C ARG A 300 -11.23 0.06 11.29
N GLY A 301 -10.35 -0.92 11.50
CA GLY A 301 -10.68 -2.30 11.86
C GLY A 301 -10.91 -3.20 10.65
N VAL A 302 -11.56 -4.34 10.89
CA VAL A 302 -11.96 -5.27 9.84
C VAL A 302 -13.14 -4.69 9.07
N LEU A 303 -12.96 -4.52 7.76
CA LEU A 303 -13.99 -3.97 6.88
C LEU A 303 -14.81 -5.10 6.23
N ASP A 304 -16.12 -4.88 6.22
CA ASP A 304 -17.06 -5.64 5.40
C ASP A 304 -17.24 -4.94 4.03
N PRO A 305 -17.83 -5.62 3.02
CA PRO A 305 -18.03 -5.03 1.70
C PRO A 305 -18.83 -3.72 1.70
N THR A 306 -19.75 -3.53 2.65
CA THR A 306 -20.57 -2.31 2.72
C THR A 306 -19.71 -1.11 3.11
N LYS A 307 -18.84 -1.27 4.11
CA LYS A 307 -17.90 -0.21 4.50
C LYS A 307 -16.88 0.11 3.42
N ILE A 308 -16.42 -0.87 2.66
CA ILE A 308 -15.53 -0.63 1.51
C ILE A 308 -16.24 0.26 0.47
N GLN A 309 -17.51 -0.04 0.17
CA GLN A 309 -18.33 0.77 -0.73
C GLN A 309 -18.58 2.19 -0.21
N GLU A 310 -18.86 2.35 1.09
CA GLU A 310 -19.02 3.66 1.72
C GLU A 310 -17.76 4.51 1.56
N ILE A 311 -16.58 3.96 1.91
CA ILE A 311 -15.30 4.65 1.78
C ILE A 311 -15.00 4.98 0.31
N SER A 312 -15.32 4.06 -0.61
CA SER A 312 -15.15 4.28 -2.05
C SER A 312 -15.96 5.51 -2.54
N ARG A 313 -17.23 5.61 -2.13
CA ARG A 313 -18.10 6.74 -2.49
C ARG A 313 -17.69 8.05 -1.81
N GLU A 314 -17.24 8.00 -0.56
CA GLU A 314 -16.67 9.16 0.14
C GLU A 314 -15.48 9.73 -0.64
N LYS A 315 -14.61 8.87 -1.17
CA LYS A 315 -13.47 9.29 -1.99
C LYS A 315 -13.88 9.91 -3.31
N GLU A 316 -14.86 9.31 -3.99
CA GLU A 316 -15.37 9.90 -5.24
C GLU A 316 -15.91 11.32 -5.00
N LYS A 317 -16.67 11.50 -3.92
CA LYS A 317 -17.20 12.81 -3.54
C LYS A 317 -16.07 13.79 -3.24
N LEU A 318 -15.11 13.41 -2.42
CA LEU A 318 -13.99 14.28 -2.07
C LEU A 318 -13.12 14.64 -3.28
N GLU A 319 -12.87 13.67 -4.18
CA GLU A 319 -12.15 13.91 -5.44
C GLU A 319 -12.91 14.90 -6.33
N LYS A 320 -14.23 14.78 -6.49
CA LYS A 320 -15.03 15.72 -7.30
C LYS A 320 -15.08 17.12 -6.69
N GLU A 321 -15.15 17.23 -5.37
CA GLU A 321 -15.08 18.52 -4.66
C GLU A 321 -13.68 19.15 -4.81
N THR A 322 -12.62 18.34 -4.72
CA THR A 322 -11.24 18.83 -4.77
C THR A 322 -10.73 19.07 -6.20
N PHE A 323 -11.20 18.33 -7.19
CA PHE A 323 -10.80 18.43 -8.59
C PHE A 323 -12.04 18.65 -9.46
N ASP A 324 -12.59 19.86 -9.40
CA ASP A 324 -13.74 20.25 -10.19
C ASP A 324 -13.44 20.31 -11.70
N GLU A 325 -14.48 20.52 -12.51
CA GLU A 325 -14.38 20.52 -13.98
C GLU A 325 -13.38 21.57 -14.51
N ASP A 326 -13.23 22.73 -13.84
CA ASP A 326 -12.26 23.76 -14.24
C ASP A 326 -10.83 23.28 -13.97
N VAL A 327 -10.57 22.69 -12.80
CA VAL A 327 -9.26 22.09 -12.48
C VAL A 327 -8.89 21.01 -13.49
N VAL A 328 -9.82 20.10 -13.80
CA VAL A 328 -9.57 19.01 -14.75
C VAL A 328 -9.32 19.55 -16.16
N ALA A 329 -10.13 20.50 -16.64
CA ALA A 329 -9.97 21.11 -17.95
C ALA A 329 -8.63 21.85 -18.10
N ARG A 330 -8.22 22.62 -17.07
CA ARG A 330 -6.92 23.31 -17.06
C ARG A 330 -5.76 22.32 -17.04
N ALA A 331 -5.89 21.23 -16.30
CA ALA A 331 -4.85 20.21 -16.23
C ALA A 331 -4.60 19.52 -17.58
N GLN A 332 -5.63 19.39 -18.43
CA GLN A 332 -5.55 18.76 -19.75
C GLN A 332 -5.05 19.70 -20.88
N ASN A 333 -5.20 21.02 -20.71
CA ASN A 333 -4.91 22.02 -21.75
C ASN A 333 -3.48 22.61 -21.71
N LYS A 334 -2.62 22.17 -20.80
CA LYS A 334 -1.22 22.65 -20.61
C LYS A 334 -0.27 21.46 -20.51
#